data_AF-A0A947JXU0-F1
#
_entry.id   AF-A0A947JXU0-F1
#
_cell.length_a   1.000
_cell.length_b   1.000
_cell.length_c   1.000
_cell.angle_alpha   90.00
_cell.angle_beta   90.00
_cell.angle_gamma   90.00
#
_symmetry.space_group_name_H-M   'P 1'
#
loop_
_entity.id
_entity.type
_entity.pdbx_description
1 polymer ?
#
loop_
_entity_poly.entity_id
_entity_poly.type
_entity_poly.pdbx_seq_one_letter_code
_entity_poly.pdbx_strand_id
1 'polypeptide(L)' 'METVASPCIKVCRLDPAGQWCTGCGRLLDDIGSWAQASDEEKQAILSRAERRMATFSQAPDTG' A
#
# COMPACT_ATOMS: atom_id res chain seq x y z
N MET A 1 -19.30 3.62 8.74
CA MET A 1 -17.99 4.27 8.93
C MET A 1 -16.98 3.30 8.39
N GLU A 2 -16.62 3.47 7.12
CA GLU A 2 -15.88 2.45 6.41
C GLU A 2 -14.47 2.27 6.97
N THR A 3 -14.15 0.99 7.18
CA THR A 3 -13.14 0.45 8.10
C THR A 3 -11.94 -0.10 7.35
N VAL A 4 -11.63 0.41 6.15
CA VAL A 4 -10.50 -0.11 5.39
C VAL A 4 -9.20 0.35 6.05
N ALA A 5 -8.56 -0.58 6.76
CA ALA A 5 -7.32 -0.32 7.48
C ALA A 5 -6.21 0.04 6.47
N SER A 6 -5.49 1.12 6.78
CA SER A 6 -4.32 1.50 6.00
C SER A 6 -3.23 0.43 6.16
N PRO A 7 -2.60 -0.07 5.08
CA PRO A 7 -1.54 -1.08 5.14
C PRO A 7 -0.20 -0.47 5.59
N CYS A 8 -0.23 0.74 6.17
CA CYS A 8 0.95 1.51 6.49
C CYS A 8 1.63 0.95 7.74
N ILE A 9 2.79 0.34 7.59
CA ILE A 9 3.63 -0.11 8.70
C ILE A 9 4.47 1.03 9.31
N LYS A 10 4.12 2.30 9.04
CA LYS A 10 4.89 3.51 9.44
C LYS A 10 6.34 3.55 8.95
N VAL A 11 6.71 2.69 8.00
CA VAL A 11 7.98 2.73 7.29
C VAL A 11 7.75 3.33 5.91
N CYS A 12 8.15 4.59 5.74
CA CYS A 12 8.11 5.26 4.44
C CYS A 12 9.46 5.07 3.74
N ARG A 13 9.57 4.02 2.92
CA ARG A 13 10.75 3.78 2.09
C ARG A 13 10.31 3.54 0.66
N LEU A 14 10.56 4.50 -0.21
CA LEU A 14 10.29 4.34 -1.63
C LEU A 14 11.35 3.45 -2.30
N ASP A 15 10.92 2.76 -3.35
CA ASP A 15 11.79 2.13 -4.34
C ASP A 15 12.79 3.15 -4.94
N PRO A 16 13.95 2.73 -5.49
CA PRO A 16 14.93 3.64 -6.08
C PRO A 16 14.39 4.57 -7.17
N ALA A 17 13.34 4.17 -7.89
CA ALA A 17 12.64 4.99 -8.88
C ALA A 17 11.53 5.88 -8.27
N GLY A 18 11.30 5.79 -6.96
CA GLY A 18 10.33 6.63 -6.25
C GLY A 18 8.86 6.25 -6.52
N GLN A 19 8.59 5.14 -7.19
CA GLN A 19 7.25 4.83 -7.70
C GLN A 19 6.32 4.25 -6.62
N TRP A 20 6.85 3.42 -5.72
CA TRP A 20 6.07 2.74 -4.69
C TRP A 20 6.85 2.56 -3.39
N CYS A 21 6.13 2.40 -2.28
CA CYS A 21 6.70 2.18 -0.96
C CYS A 21 7.07 0.70 -0.79
N THR A 22 8.35 0.41 -0.71
CA THR A 22 8.92 -0.93 -0.44
C THR A 22 8.54 -1.50 0.93
N GLY A 23 8.04 -0.69 1.86
CA GLY A 23 7.56 -1.13 3.17
C GLY A 23 6.10 -1.62 3.16
N CYS A 24 5.21 -0.98 2.39
CA CYS A 24 3.77 -1.30 2.40
C CYS A 24 3.18 -1.65 1.02
N GLY A 25 3.99 -1.65 -0.05
CA GLY A 25 3.57 -2.03 -1.41
C GLY A 25 2.76 -0.97 -2.18
N ARG A 26 2.33 0.13 -1.56
CA ARG A 26 1.49 1.16 -2.19
C ARG A 26 2.28 2.08 -3.12
N LEU A 27 1.67 2.53 -4.23
CA LEU A 27 2.24 3.57 -5.07
C LEU A 27 2.22 4.91 -4.34
N LEU A 28 3.09 5.83 -4.75
CA LEU A 28 3.05 7.21 -4.28
C LEU A 28 1.70 7.89 -4.63
N ASP A 29 1.16 7.60 -5.82
CA ASP A 29 -0.14 8.08 -6.27
C ASP A 29 -1.28 7.56 -5.39
N ASP A 30 -1.23 6.26 -5.05
CA ASP A 30 -2.18 5.63 -4.13
C ASP A 30 -2.14 6.28 -2.74
N ILE A 31 -0.95 6.68 -2.26
CA ILE A 31 -0.77 7.35 -0.95
C ILE A 31 -1.38 8.75 -0.97
N GLY A 32 -1.19 9.51 -2.06
CA GLY A 32 -1.76 10.85 -2.21
C GLY A 32 -3.29 10.83 -2.34
N SER A 33 -3.81 9.84 -3.07
CA SER A 33 -5.24 9.70 -3.33
C SER A 33 -6.00 8.96 -2.20
N TRP A 34 -5.31 8.29 -1.27
CA TRP A 34 -5.91 7.45 -0.23
C TRP A 34 -6.98 8.15 0.61
N ALA A 35 -6.77 9.42 0.97
CA ALA A 35 -7.72 10.19 1.78
C ALA A 35 -9.03 10.49 1.03
N GLN A 36 -8.97 10.53 -0.29
CA GLN A 36 -10.08 10.85 -1.19
C GLN A 36 -10.67 9.59 -1.85
N ALA A 37 -9.99 8.45 -1.74
CA ALA A 37 -10.41 7.18 -2.32
C ALA A 37 -11.63 6.61 -1.59
N SER A 38 -12.58 6.10 -2.38
CA SER A 38 -13.71 5.30 -1.91
C SER A 38 -13.21 3.96 -1.37
N ASP A 39 -14.02 3.25 -0.59
CA ASP A 39 -13.56 2.02 0.05
C ASP A 39 -13.31 0.88 -0.94
N GLU A 40 -14.07 0.83 -2.03
CA GLU A 40 -13.77 -0.03 -3.18
C GLU A 40 -12.39 0.29 -3.78
N GLU A 41 -12.05 1.57 -3.90
CA GLU A 41 -10.74 2.00 -4.41
C GLU A 41 -9.62 1.66 -3.43
N LYS A 42 -9.84 1.88 -2.13
CA LYS A 42 -8.89 1.49 -1.07
C LYS A 42 -8.63 -0.02 -1.09
N GLN A 43 -9.68 -0.83 -1.23
CA GLN A 43 -9.54 -2.29 -1.36
C GLN A 43 -8.77 -2.70 -2.63
N ALA A 44 -9.01 -2.03 -3.75
CA ALA A 44 -8.25 -2.26 -4.98
C ALA A 44 -6.77 -1.88 -4.81
N ILE A 45 -6.48 -0.75 -4.14
CA ILE A 45 -5.12 -0.30 -3.80
C ILE A 45 -4.43 -1.35 -2.92
N LEU A 46 -5.10 -1.84 -1.88
CA LEU A 46 -4.59 -2.89 -1.00
C LEU A 46 -4.24 -4.15 -1.79
N SER A 47 -5.17 -4.66 -2.60
CA SER A 47 -4.94 -5.87 -3.38
C SER A 47 -3.77 -5.71 -4.36
N ARG A 48 -3.62 -4.54 -4.99
CA ARG A 48 -2.48 -4.22 -5.86
C ARG A 48 -1.17 -4.17 -5.07
N ALA A 49 -1.17 -3.55 -3.89
CA ALA A 49 0.00 -3.48 -3.02
C ALA A 49 0.44 -4.87 -2.55
N GLU A 50 -0.49 -5.71 -2.13
CA GLU A 50 -0.23 -7.10 -1.76
C GLU A 50 0.34 -7.92 -2.91
N ARG A 51 -0.21 -7.79 -4.12
CA ARG A 51 0.33 -8.46 -5.32
C ARG A 51 1.76 -8.04 -5.63
N ARG A 52 2.10 -6.75 -5.47
CA ARG A 52 3.47 -6.26 -5.62
C ARG A 52 4.38 -6.88 -4.56
N MET A 53 3.99 -6.82 -3.30
CA MET A 53 4.75 -7.42 -2.19
C MET A 53 4.96 -8.93 -2.38
N ALA A 54 3.96 -9.66 -2.87
CA ALA A 54 4.06 -11.07 -3.21
C ALA A 54 5.04 -11.33 -4.36
N THR A 55 5.07 -10.44 -5.36
CA THR A 55 6.04 -10.51 -6.47
C THR A 55 7.46 -10.19 -5.99
N PHE A 56 7.61 -9.27 -5.03
CA PHE A 56 8.90 -8.84 -4.50
C PHE A 56 9.41 -9.67 -3.29
N SER A 57 8.59 -10.59 -2.76
CA SER A 57 8.92 -11.47 -1.62
C SER A 57 9.53 -10.73 -0.41
N GLN A 58 8.73 -9.87 0.22
CA GLN A 58 8.82 -9.66 1.67
C GLN A 58 7.47 -10.03 2.28
N ALA A 59 7.47 -11.14 3.02
CA ALA A 59 6.32 -11.68 3.73
C ALA A 59 5.75 -10.65 4.73
N PRO A 60 4.43 -10.65 4.99
CA PRO A 60 3.80 -9.66 5.83
C PRO A 60 4.16 -9.87 7.31
N ASP A 61 4.80 -8.87 7.92
CA ASP A 61 4.80 -8.70 9.38
C ASP A 61 3.36 -8.39 9.81
N THR A 62 2.63 -9.46 10.11
CA THR A 62 1.38 -9.41 10.86
C THR A 62 1.76 -9.52 12.34
N GLY A 63 1.92 -8.39 13.03
CA GLY A 63 2.24 -8.37 14.46
C GLY A 63 2.56 -6.99 15.02
#